data_AF-A0A811MFZ9-F1
#
_entry.id   AF-A0A811MFZ9-F1
#
_cell.length_a   1.000
_cell.length_b   1.000
_cell.length_c   1.000
_cell.angle_alpha   90.00
_cell.angle_beta   90.00
_cell.angle_gamma   90.00
#
_symmetry.space_group_name_H-M   'P 1'
#
loop_
_entity.id
_entity.type
_entity.pdbx_description
1 polymer ?
#
loop_
_entity_poly.entity_id
_entity_poly.type
_entity_poly.pdbx_seq_one_letter_code
_entity_poly.pdbx_strand_id
1 'polypeptide(L)'
;MNVEEEVGRLKEEIQRLGQQQPDGSYKNFIVSVLYLVNVHRGYQYRVTELSVHEVKFGVLFNDDRCANIFEALVGTLRAAKKRKVLTYDGELLLQGVHDNVEITLLPPPAVAAA
;
A
#
# COMPACT_ATOMS: atom_id res chain seq x y z
N MET A 1 3.89 20.59 -1.50
CA MET A 1 2.72 19.68 -1.33
C MET A 1 2.63 19.34 0.16
N ASN A 2 1.45 19.07 0.74
CA ASN A 2 1.40 18.65 2.14
C ASN A 2 1.71 17.15 2.25
N VAL A 3 2.31 16.71 3.36
CA VAL A 3 2.74 15.31 3.55
C VAL A 3 1.57 14.32 3.38
N GLU A 4 0.35 14.72 3.72
CA GLU A 4 -0.85 13.89 3.53
C GLU A 4 -1.22 13.68 2.07
N GLU A 5 -1.10 14.72 1.25
CA GLU A 5 -1.40 14.65 -0.17
C GLU A 5 -0.34 13.80 -0.89
N GLU A 6 0.94 13.96 -0.53
CA GLU A 6 2.01 13.12 -1.05
C GLU A 6 1.81 11.64 -0.71
N VAL A 7 1.45 11.33 0.53
CA VAL A 7 1.13 9.96 0.93
C VAL A 7 -0.10 9.43 0.21
N GLY A 8 -1.10 10.29 -0.07
CA GLY A 8 -2.27 9.94 -0.89
C GLY A 8 -1.87 9.54 -2.31
N ARG A 9 -1.11 10.39 -3.00
CA ARG A 9 -0.60 10.11 -4.35
C ARG A 9 0.29 8.87 -4.39
N LEU A 10 1.09 8.64 -3.36
CA LEU A 10 1.94 7.46 -3.26
C LEU A 10 1.10 6.17 -3.25
N LYS A 11 -0.06 6.17 -2.59
CA LYS A 11 -0.97 5.02 -2.64
C LYS A 11 -1.46 4.75 -4.06
N GLU A 12 -1.88 5.80 -4.77
CA GLU A 12 -2.38 5.68 -6.14
C GLU A 12 -1.30 5.12 -7.08
N GLU A 13 -0.05 5.57 -6.94
CA GLU A 13 1.06 5.07 -7.73
C GLU A 13 1.43 3.62 -7.36
N ILE A 14 1.40 3.24 -6.08
CA ILE A 14 1.58 1.84 -5.67
C ILE A 14 0.47 0.94 -6.26
N GLN A 15 -0.77 1.43 -6.28
CA GLN A 15 -1.89 0.70 -6.89
C GLN A 15 -1.73 0.58 -8.40
N ARG A 16 -1.27 1.64 -9.07
CA ARG A 16 -1.00 1.66 -10.51
C ARG A 16 0.16 0.74 -10.90
N LEU A 17 1.21 0.73 -10.09
CA LEU A 17 2.45 -0.01 -10.33
C LEU A 17 2.46 -1.39 -9.68
N GLY A 18 1.36 -1.81 -9.05
CA GLY A 18 1.22 -3.09 -8.36
C GLY A 18 1.86 -4.22 -9.17
N GLN A 19 2.71 -5.02 -8.52
CA GLN A 19 3.66 -5.91 -9.21
C GLN A 19 3.01 -6.72 -10.33
N GLN A 20 3.51 -6.54 -11.55
CA GLN A 20 3.30 -7.51 -12.62
C GLN A 20 4.15 -8.75 -12.28
N GLN A 21 3.47 -9.86 -12.00
CA GLN A 21 4.09 -11.16 -11.79
C GLN A 21 4.73 -11.64 -13.11
N PRO A 22 5.69 -12.58 -13.05
CA PRO A 22 6.40 -13.09 -14.23
C PRO A 22 5.50 -13.68 -15.33
N ASP A 23 4.26 -14.05 -14.99
CA ASP A 23 3.22 -14.56 -15.87
C ASP A 23 2.38 -13.45 -16.55
N GLY A 24 2.65 -12.18 -16.21
CA GLY A 24 1.89 -11.02 -16.67
C GLY A 24 0.73 -10.60 -15.77
N SER A 25 0.48 -11.30 -14.64
CA SER A 25 -0.64 -11.02 -13.73
C SER A 25 -0.29 -9.95 -12.70
N TYR A 26 -1.19 -9.00 -12.45
CA TYR A 26 -1.00 -8.03 -11.38
C TYR A 26 -1.29 -8.68 -10.01
N LYS A 27 -0.38 -8.52 -9.03
CA LYS A 27 -0.53 -9.03 -7.65
C LYS A 27 -1.53 -8.17 -6.86
N ASN A 28 -2.80 -8.20 -7.26
CA ASN A 28 -3.92 -7.62 -6.52
C ASN A 28 -4.62 -8.75 -5.75
N PHE A 29 -4.26 -8.93 -4.48
CA PHE A 29 -4.98 -9.87 -3.62
C PHE A 29 -6.17 -9.17 -2.99
N ILE A 30 -7.37 -9.57 -3.41
CA ILE A 30 -8.59 -9.29 -2.65
C ILE A 30 -8.67 -10.37 -1.57
N VAL A 31 -8.44 -9.98 -0.32
CA VAL A 31 -8.66 -10.87 0.83
C VAL A 31 -10.08 -10.60 1.33
N SER A 32 -10.99 -11.55 1.08
CA SER A 32 -12.33 -11.51 1.65
C SER A 32 -12.27 -12.01 3.08
N VAL A 33 -12.56 -11.14 4.05
CA VAL A 33 -12.69 -11.54 5.44
C VAL A 33 -14.15 -11.60 5.84
N LEU A 34 -14.55 -12.74 6.37
CA LEU A 34 -15.91 -13.01 6.85
C LEU A 34 -15.96 -12.76 8.36
N TYR A 35 -16.74 -11.78 8.79
CA TYR A 35 -16.95 -11.50 10.21
C TYR A 35 -18.41 -11.63 10.60
N LEU A 36 -18.61 -12.04 11.85
CA LEU A 36 -19.92 -12.21 12.48
C LEU A 36 -20.26 -10.91 13.21
N VAL A 37 -21.29 -10.20 12.76
CA VAL A 37 -21.75 -8.94 13.36
C VAL A 37 -23.03 -9.17 14.15
N ASN A 38 -23.09 -8.57 15.35
CA ASN A 38 -24.26 -8.64 16.21
C ASN A 38 -25.23 -7.51 15.83
N VAL A 39 -26.44 -7.86 15.41
CA VAL A 39 -27.49 -6.90 15.06
C VAL A 39 -28.64 -7.14 16.05
N HIS A 40 -29.40 -6.10 16.42
CA HIS A 40 -30.49 -6.17 17.41
C HIS A 40 -31.51 -7.33 17.22
N ARG A 41 -31.54 -8.00 16.06
CA ARG A 41 -32.41 -9.15 15.74
C ARG A 41 -31.66 -10.45 15.37
N GLY A 42 -30.37 -10.56 15.67
CA GLY A 42 -29.57 -11.77 15.44
C GLY A 42 -28.20 -11.49 14.84
N TYR A 43 -27.46 -12.55 14.56
CA TYR A 43 -26.14 -12.47 13.94
C TYR A 43 -26.23 -12.44 12.42
N GLN A 44 -25.42 -11.60 11.79
CA GLN A 44 -25.26 -11.53 10.33
C GLN A 44 -23.80 -11.74 9.97
N TYR A 45 -23.54 -12.37 8.82
CA TYR A 45 -22.21 -12.44 8.26
C TYR A 45 -21.98 -11.22 7.37
N ARG A 46 -20.87 -10.51 7.57
CA ARG A 46 -20.42 -9.42 6.70
C ARG A 46 -19.11 -9.81 6.03
N VAL A 47 -19.09 -9.71 4.71
CA VAL A 47 -17.86 -9.83 3.92
C VAL A 47 -17.25 -8.44 3.78
N THR A 48 -15.97 -8.31 4.09
CA THR A 48 -15.17 -7.13 3.77
C THR A 48 -14.04 -7.54 2.84
N GLU A 49 -13.96 -6.90 1.67
CA GLU A 49 -12.88 -7.07 0.71
C GLU A 49 -11.72 -6.13 1.09
N LEU A 50 -10.57 -6.70 1.44
CA LEU A 50 -9.34 -5.97 1.70
C LEU A 50 -8.42 -6.11 0.49
N SER A 51 -8.19 -5.01 -0.22
CA SER A 51 -7.27 -4.98 -1.35
C SER A 51 -5.83 -4.73 -0.86
N VAL A 52 -5.02 -5.78 -0.84
CA VAL A 52 -3.58 -5.69 -0.51
C VAL A 52 -2.81 -5.42 -1.80
N HIS A 53 -2.05 -4.32 -1.82
CA HIS A 53 -1.24 -3.92 -2.95
C HIS A 53 0.23 -3.95 -2.56
N GLU A 54 1.06 -4.54 -3.41
CA GLU A 54 2.49 -4.68 -3.18
C GLU A 54 3.27 -4.30 -4.44
N VAL A 55 4.35 -3.55 -4.26
CA VAL A 55 5.22 -3.12 -5.35
C VAL A 55 6.68 -3.14 -4.89
N LYS A 56 7.60 -3.44 -5.80
CA LYS A 56 9.04 -3.35 -5.52
C LYS A 56 9.49 -1.90 -5.43
N PHE A 57 10.36 -1.60 -4.49
CA PHE A 57 10.98 -0.29 -4.35
C PHE A 57 11.68 0.15 -5.64
N GLY A 58 12.42 -0.76 -6.29
CA GLY A 58 13.11 -0.43 -7.54
C GLY A 58 12.15 -0.04 -8.68
N VAL A 59 10.94 -0.60 -8.70
CA VAL A 59 9.91 -0.27 -9.71
C VAL A 59 9.33 1.12 -9.43
N LEU A 60 9.01 1.43 -8.18
CA LEU A 60 8.56 2.78 -7.78
C LEU A 60 9.64 3.83 -8.04
N PHE A 61 10.90 3.51 -7.73
CA PHE A 61 12.01 4.45 -7.84
C PHE A 61 12.41 4.72 -9.29
N ASN A 62 12.39 3.68 -10.14
CA ASN A 62 12.69 3.80 -11.57
C ASN A 62 11.49 4.28 -12.41
N ASP A 63 10.33 4.52 -11.81
CA ASP A 63 9.16 5.03 -12.53
C ASP A 63 9.28 6.54 -12.76
N ASP A 64 9.28 6.95 -14.03
CA ASP A 64 9.43 8.35 -14.43
C ASP A 64 8.33 9.25 -13.83
N ARG A 65 7.13 8.73 -13.63
CA ARG A 65 6.03 9.51 -13.05
C ARG A 65 6.27 9.76 -11.57
N CYS A 66 6.70 8.75 -10.81
CA CYS A 66 7.10 8.90 -9.42
C CYS A 66 8.28 9.87 -9.27
N ALA A 67 9.30 9.76 -10.13
CA ALA A 67 10.45 10.66 -10.12
C ALA A 67 10.07 12.14 -10.40
N ASN A 68 9.04 12.36 -11.23
CA ASN A 68 8.54 13.72 -11.53
C ASN A 68 7.58 14.27 -10.47
N ILE A 69 6.86 13.41 -9.74
CA ILE A 69 5.88 13.82 -8.72
C ILE A 69 6.52 13.99 -7.34
N PHE A 70 7.42 13.09 -6.96
CA PHE A 70 8.02 13.06 -5.62
C PHE A 70 9.43 13.64 -5.65
N GLU A 71 9.60 14.79 -5.00
CA GLU A 71 10.92 15.40 -4.79
C GLU A 71 11.86 14.47 -4.00
N ALA A 72 11.31 13.75 -3.01
CA ALA A 72 12.03 12.77 -2.22
C ALA A 72 11.15 11.55 -1.92
N LEU A 73 11.09 10.59 -2.85
CA LEU A 73 10.30 9.36 -2.71
C LEU A 73 10.55 8.63 -1.38
N VAL A 74 11.82 8.49 -0.97
CA VAL A 74 12.21 7.84 0.29
C VAL A 74 11.68 8.61 1.51
N GLY A 75 11.60 9.94 1.43
CA GLY A 75 11.01 10.78 2.47
C GLY A 75 9.51 10.53 2.62
N THR A 76 8.79 10.47 1.50
CA THR A 76 7.35 10.17 1.48
C THR A 76 7.06 8.76 1.97
N LEU A 77 7.86 7.75 1.55
CA LEU A 77 7.76 6.37 2.03
C LEU A 77 7.96 6.30 3.55
N ARG A 78 8.95 7.01 4.10
CA ARG A 78 9.20 7.07 5.54
C ARG A 78 8.04 7.71 6.29
N ALA A 79 7.48 8.79 5.75
CA ALA A 79 6.31 9.44 6.32
C ALA A 79 5.07 8.52 6.31
N ALA A 80 4.84 7.80 5.21
CA ALA A 80 3.77 6.81 5.07
C ALA A 80 3.94 5.64 6.04
N LYS A 81 5.16 5.10 6.20
CA LYS A 81 5.50 4.04 7.17
C LYS A 81 5.26 4.51 8.61
N LYS A 82 5.67 5.73 8.96
CA LYS A 82 5.40 6.31 10.29
C LYS A 82 3.91 6.45 10.59
N ARG A 83 3.09 6.71 9.57
CA ARG A 83 1.62 6.79 9.65
C ARG A 83 0.92 5.43 9.57
N LYS A 84 1.68 4.32 9.49
CA LYS A 84 1.16 2.94 9.33
C LYS A 84 0.25 2.80 8.09
N VAL A 85 0.57 3.54 7.04
CA VAL A 85 -0.12 3.47 5.75
C VAL A 85 0.45 2.36 4.87
N LEU A 86 1.75 2.09 5.02
CA LEU A 86 2.45 1.04 4.31
C LEU A 86 3.53 0.46 5.22
N THR A 87 4.07 -0.68 4.82
CA THR A 87 5.18 -1.34 5.48
C THR A 87 6.18 -1.85 4.45
N TYR A 88 7.45 -1.92 4.85
CA TYR A 88 8.55 -2.45 4.07
C TYR A 88 9.70 -2.82 5.00
N ASP A 89 10.55 -3.75 4.56
CA ASP A 89 11.72 -4.19 5.32
C ASP A 89 12.87 -3.18 5.21
N GLY A 90 13.57 -2.96 6.32
CA GLY A 90 14.63 -1.96 6.44
C GLY A 90 14.19 -0.57 6.93
N GLU A 91 15.14 0.15 7.53
CA GLU A 91 14.93 1.52 8.03
C GLU A 91 15.15 2.59 6.96
N LEU A 92 16.03 2.31 5.99
CA LEU A 92 16.45 3.23 4.95
C LEU A 92 16.56 2.48 3.62
N LEU A 93 15.98 3.05 2.57
CA LEU A 93 15.98 2.47 1.23
C LEU A 93 17.00 3.23 0.38
N LEU A 94 17.96 2.50 -0.17
CA LEU A 94 18.97 2.98 -1.10
C LEU A 94 18.73 2.32 -2.45
N GLN A 95 18.74 3.13 -3.51
CA GLN A 95 18.68 2.64 -4.88
C GLN A 95 19.80 1.62 -5.16
N GLY A 96 19.51 0.58 -5.93
CA GLY A 96 20.41 -0.51 -6.28
C GLY A 96 20.48 -1.60 -5.20
N VAL A 97 20.58 -1.21 -3.92
CA VAL A 97 20.67 -2.16 -2.80
C VAL A 97 19.28 -2.69 -2.41
N HIS A 98 18.29 -1.80 -2.37
CA HIS A 98 16.94 -2.12 -1.87
C HIS A 98 15.91 -2.27 -2.99
N ASP A 99 16.33 -2.39 -4.25
CA ASP A 99 15.42 -2.44 -5.40
C ASP A 99 14.43 -3.61 -5.33
N ASN A 100 14.82 -4.70 -4.66
CA ASN A 100 14.00 -5.88 -4.44
C ASN A 100 13.13 -5.82 -3.18
N VAL A 101 13.21 -4.76 -2.38
CA VAL A 101 12.37 -4.60 -1.18
C VAL A 101 10.92 -4.41 -1.62
N GLU A 102 10.02 -5.17 -1.00
CA GLU A 102 8.59 -5.10 -1.24
C GLU A 102 7.96 -4.03 -0.34
N ILE A 103 7.28 -3.08 -0.98
CA ILE A 103 6.47 -2.05 -0.33
C ILE A 103 5.03 -2.54 -0.34
N THR A 104 4.53 -2.89 0.84
CA THR A 104 3.16 -3.39 1.02
C THR A 104 2.28 -2.28 1.57
N LEU A 105 1.21 -1.93 0.86
CA LEU A 105 0.18 -1.03 1.37
C LEU A 105 -0.59 -1.72 2.49
N LEU A 106 -0.66 -1.05 3.65
CA LEU A 106 -1.50 -1.50 4.75
C LEU A 106 -2.95 -1.13 4.44
N PRO A 107 -3.90 -2.01 4.75
CA PRO A 107 -5.30 -1.66 4.58
C PRO A 107 -5.64 -0.44 5.44
N PRO A 108 -6.59 0.40 4.99
CA PRO A 108 -7.11 1.46 5.85
C PRO A 108 -7.52 0.82 7.17
N PRO A 109 -7.19 1.43 8.33
CA PRO A 109 -7.59 0.90 9.63
C PRO A 109 -9.10 0.73 9.56
N ALA A 110 -9.53 -0.54 9.48
CA ALA A 110 -10.92 -0.90 9.27
C ALA A 110 -11.71 -0.09 10.28
N VAL A 111 -12.63 0.75 9.77
CA VAL A 111 -13.48 1.64 10.55
C VAL A 111 -13.86 0.90 11.80
N ALA A 112 -13.17 1.21 12.90
CA ALA A 112 -13.49 0.64 14.19
C ALA A 112 -14.88 1.21 14.43
N ALA A 113 -15.87 0.35 14.26
CA ALA A 113 -17.27 0.70 14.41
C ALA A 113 -17.42 1.50 15.70
N ALA A 114 -17.66 2.80 15.55
CA ALA A 114 -18.15 3.67 16.59
C ALA A 114 -19.66 3.78 16.41
#